data_AF-A0A811P0Z0-F1
#
_entry.id   AF-A0A811P0Z0-F1
#
_cell.length_a   1.000
_cell.length_b   1.000
_cell.length_c   1.000
_cell.angle_alpha   90.00
_cell.angle_beta   90.00
_cell.angle_gamma   90.00
#
_symmetry.space_group_name_H-M   'P 1'
#
loop_
_entity.id
_entity.type
_entity.pdbx_description
1 polymer ?
#
loop_
_entity_poly.entity_id
_entity_poly.type
_entity_poly.pdbx_seq_one_letter_code
_entity_poly.pdbx_strand_id
1 'polypeptide(L)'
;MDGVLQAADAKDWVYKGKAQRISSSARPARSLPWDFLELVEKNVLSSRPAWRVNASSIDNTADAALLIPDHSLFSGNPTGSSCIAVEIKAKCGFLPSSEYISEDNSIKKQVMRYKMHQHLKFHQGEISKTSEYNPLDLFAESKERIRMAIKSFFSTPQNNFRIFVNGSLAFGCMGGGADNVHPADTQKCIEDLNKFIDVIVSADDIQDDQKARICKKLGETDKIADAIENEKEVSKAF
;
A
#
# COMPACT_ATOMS: atom_id res chain seq x y z
N MET A 1 -30.02 -15.63 -9.77
CA MET A 1 -29.42 -15.47 -11.10
C MET A 1 -27.99 -15.02 -10.87
N ASP A 2 -27.03 -15.93 -11.05
CA ASP A 2 -25.61 -15.63 -10.90
C ASP A 2 -25.15 -14.84 -12.14
N GLY A 3 -25.26 -13.52 -12.06
CA GLY A 3 -24.71 -12.61 -13.06
C GLY A 3 -23.18 -12.71 -13.03
N VAL A 4 -22.58 -13.12 -14.15
CA VAL A 4 -21.12 -13.14 -14.30
C VAL A 4 -20.63 -11.69 -14.34
N LEU A 5 -19.79 -11.31 -13.37
CA LEU A 5 -19.15 -9.99 -13.30
C LEU A 5 -18.33 -9.70 -14.57
N GLN A 6 -18.57 -8.56 -15.20
CA GLN A 6 -17.84 -8.10 -16.38
C GLN A 6 -17.05 -6.82 -16.08
N ALA A 7 -15.98 -6.59 -16.84
CA ALA A 7 -15.17 -5.37 -16.69
C ALA A 7 -15.99 -4.08 -16.97
N ALA A 8 -17.04 -4.17 -17.78
CA ALA A 8 -17.95 -3.05 -18.08
C ALA A 8 -18.64 -2.51 -16.82
N ASP A 9 -19.00 -3.38 -15.87
CA ASP A 9 -19.73 -3.04 -14.64
C ASP A 9 -18.99 -2.04 -13.74
N ALA A 10 -17.67 -1.91 -13.91
CA ALA A 10 -16.80 -1.03 -13.14
C ALA A 10 -16.46 0.30 -13.84
N LYS A 11 -16.74 0.43 -15.14
CA LYS A 11 -16.35 1.62 -15.94
C LYS A 11 -17.02 2.89 -15.43
N ASP A 12 -18.31 2.81 -15.09
CA ASP A 12 -19.08 3.98 -14.64
C ASP A 12 -18.77 4.41 -13.20
N TRP A 13 -17.97 3.64 -12.48
CA TRP A 13 -17.49 4.02 -11.14
C TRP A 13 -16.07 4.57 -11.13
N VAL A 14 -15.42 4.73 -12.28
CA VAL A 14 -14.13 5.41 -12.32
C VAL A 14 -14.39 6.85 -11.89
N TYR A 15 -13.96 7.17 -10.67
CA TYR A 15 -14.11 8.48 -10.09
C TYR A 15 -13.35 9.50 -10.94
N LYS A 16 -14.10 10.33 -11.67
CA LYS A 16 -13.58 11.48 -12.44
C LYS A 16 -13.56 12.76 -11.59
N GLY A 17 -13.55 12.64 -10.27
CA GLY A 17 -13.63 13.83 -9.42
C GLY A 17 -12.35 14.64 -9.51
N LYS A 18 -12.52 15.95 -9.73
CA LYS A 18 -11.48 16.93 -9.46
C LYS A 18 -11.28 16.98 -7.95
N ALA A 19 -10.03 16.97 -7.49
CA ALA A 19 -9.74 17.18 -6.08
C ALA A 19 -10.32 18.54 -5.66
N GLN A 20 -11.31 18.53 -4.77
CA GLN A 20 -11.86 19.76 -4.22
C GLN A 20 -11.02 20.12 -3.00
N ARG A 21 -10.53 21.36 -2.96
CA ARG A 21 -9.71 21.88 -1.87
C ARG A 21 -10.61 21.98 -0.63
N ILE A 22 -10.54 20.98 0.25
CA ILE A 22 -11.24 21.01 1.52
C ILE A 22 -10.47 21.98 2.43
N SER A 23 -11.08 23.10 2.80
CA SER A 23 -10.53 24.00 3.82
C SER A 23 -10.64 23.32 5.19
N SER A 24 -9.64 22.50 5.55
CA SER A 24 -9.48 22.06 6.93
C SER A 24 -8.87 23.21 7.75
N SER A 25 -9.36 23.39 8.98
CA SER A 25 -8.74 24.23 10.02
C SER A 25 -7.22 24.24 9.95
N ALA A 26 -6.65 25.46 9.99
CA ALA A 26 -5.25 25.79 9.74
C ALA A 26 -4.25 24.75 10.30
N ARG A 27 -3.81 23.84 9.44
CA ARG A 27 -2.55 23.13 9.65
C ARG A 27 -1.44 24.14 9.32
N PRO A 28 -0.28 24.10 10.01
CA PRO A 28 0.79 25.05 9.73
C PRO A 28 1.35 24.80 8.32
N ALA A 29 0.87 25.58 7.36
CA ALA A 29 1.46 25.70 6.05
C ALA A 29 2.75 26.51 6.20
N ARG A 30 3.88 25.99 5.72
CA ARG A 30 5.15 26.71 5.75
C ARG A 30 5.43 27.34 4.39
N SER A 31 5.81 28.62 4.40
CA SER A 31 6.37 29.30 3.23
C SER A 31 7.63 28.58 2.78
N LEU A 32 7.76 28.36 1.48
CA LEU A 32 8.91 27.69 0.89
C LEU A 32 9.81 28.70 0.15
N PRO A 33 11.15 28.51 0.15
CA PRO A 33 12.03 29.18 -0.80
C PRO A 33 11.62 28.88 -2.24
N TRP A 34 11.85 29.83 -3.14
CA TRP A 34 11.37 29.76 -4.52
C TRP A 34 11.96 28.58 -5.32
N ASP A 35 13.15 28.11 -4.97
CA ASP A 35 13.87 26.99 -5.60
C ASP A 35 13.67 25.65 -4.87
N PHE A 36 13.04 25.66 -3.68
CA PHE A 36 12.97 24.48 -2.82
C PHE A 36 12.23 23.32 -3.49
N LEU A 37 11.09 23.59 -4.13
CA LEU A 37 10.29 22.55 -4.78
C LEU A 37 10.98 21.95 -6.01
N GLU A 38 11.73 22.76 -6.76
CA GLU A 38 12.54 22.29 -7.89
C GLU A 38 13.66 21.35 -7.40
N LEU A 39 14.32 21.71 -6.29
CA LEU A 39 15.33 20.88 -5.67
C LEU A 39 14.75 19.56 -5.14
N VAL A 40 13.57 19.61 -4.50
CA VAL A 40 12.87 18.39 -4.04
C VAL A 40 12.53 17.50 -5.21
N GLU A 41 11.97 18.04 -6.30
CA GLU A 41 11.59 17.25 -7.48
C GLU A 41 12.80 16.51 -8.06
N LYS A 42 13.93 17.21 -8.23
CA LYS A 42 15.18 16.62 -8.69
C LYS A 42 15.67 15.49 -7.78
N ASN A 43 15.58 15.69 -6.46
CA ASN A 43 16.09 14.72 -5.48
C ASN A 43 15.26 13.44 -5.40
N VAL A 44 13.95 13.52 -5.63
CA VAL A 44 13.05 12.34 -5.51
C VAL A 44 12.83 11.62 -6.84
N LEU A 45 13.24 12.21 -7.97
CA LEU A 45 12.90 11.73 -9.30
C LEU A 45 13.25 10.26 -9.52
N SER A 46 14.44 9.83 -9.12
CA SER A 46 14.92 8.45 -9.28
C SER A 46 14.20 7.45 -8.37
N SER A 47 13.59 7.91 -7.28
CA SER A 47 12.83 7.07 -6.34
C SER A 47 11.37 6.92 -6.72
N ARG A 48 10.89 7.68 -7.72
CA ARG A 48 9.49 7.62 -8.16
C ARG A 48 9.29 6.49 -9.18
N PRO A 49 8.21 5.71 -9.07
CA PRO A 49 7.83 4.77 -10.12
C PRO A 49 7.67 5.46 -11.48
N ALA A 50 8.16 4.86 -12.56
CA ALA A 50 8.17 5.48 -13.90
C ALA A 50 6.78 5.99 -14.34
N TRP A 51 5.71 5.22 -14.10
CA TRP A 51 4.36 5.66 -14.44
C TRP A 51 3.87 6.83 -13.58
N ARG A 52 4.36 7.00 -12.34
CA ARG A 52 4.08 8.16 -11.50
C ARG A 52 4.79 9.41 -12.02
N VAL A 53 6.03 9.26 -12.50
CA VAL A 53 6.78 10.34 -13.16
C VAL A 53 6.03 10.80 -14.41
N ASN A 54 5.57 9.86 -15.23
CA ASN A 54 4.82 10.16 -16.46
C ASN A 54 3.43 10.78 -16.18
N ALA A 55 2.79 10.42 -15.06
CA ALA A 55 1.45 10.89 -14.73
C ALA A 55 1.41 12.32 -14.14
N SER A 56 2.45 12.74 -13.42
CA SER A 56 2.47 14.07 -12.78
C SER A 56 3.87 14.50 -12.31
N SER A 57 4.07 15.81 -12.15
CA SER A 57 5.24 16.46 -11.54
C SER A 57 4.89 17.10 -10.19
N ILE A 58 5.89 17.59 -9.47
CA ILE A 58 5.66 18.52 -8.35
C ILE A 58 5.16 19.85 -8.92
N ASP A 59 4.20 20.49 -8.25
CA ASP A 59 3.75 21.84 -8.60
C ASP A 59 4.76 22.87 -8.08
N ASN A 60 5.73 23.24 -8.92
CA ASN A 60 6.76 24.23 -8.58
C ASN A 60 6.23 25.67 -8.45
N THR A 61 4.95 25.91 -8.76
CA THR A 61 4.31 27.22 -8.57
C THR A 61 3.73 27.42 -7.18
N ALA A 62 3.68 26.35 -6.36
CA ALA A 62 3.18 26.41 -5.00
C ALA A 62 4.16 27.14 -4.06
N ASP A 63 3.64 28.04 -3.23
CA ASP A 63 4.39 28.81 -2.24
C ASP A 63 4.38 28.19 -0.83
N ALA A 64 3.62 27.12 -0.65
CA ALA A 64 3.43 26.46 0.63
C ALA A 64 3.24 24.94 0.51
N ALA A 65 3.68 24.23 1.55
CA ALA A 65 3.44 22.80 1.73
C ALA A 65 2.89 22.49 3.13
N LEU A 66 2.29 21.30 3.25
CA LEU A 66 1.75 20.80 4.51
C LEU A 66 2.83 20.01 5.28
N LEU A 67 3.14 20.45 6.49
CA LEU A 67 3.96 19.69 7.44
C LEU A 67 3.08 18.75 8.27
N ILE A 68 3.38 17.45 8.25
CA ILE A 68 2.65 16.41 8.99
C ILE A 68 3.65 15.62 9.83
N PRO A 69 3.31 15.25 11.08
CA PRO A 69 4.12 14.31 11.84
C PRO A 69 4.31 12.99 11.09
N ASP A 70 5.51 12.41 11.20
CA ASP A 70 5.76 11.09 10.63
C ASP A 70 5.08 10.02 11.49
N HIS A 71 3.96 9.49 11.01
CA HIS A 71 3.21 8.43 11.70
C HIS A 71 3.88 7.05 11.64
N SER A 72 5.01 6.92 10.92
CA SER A 72 5.83 5.73 10.95
C SER A 72 6.83 5.71 12.11
N LEU A 73 6.93 6.80 12.87
CA LEU A 73 7.83 6.99 14.00
C LEU A 73 7.05 7.42 15.26
N PHE A 74 7.13 6.62 16.32
CA PHE A 74 6.57 6.96 17.63
C PHE A 74 7.65 7.56 18.55
N SER A 75 7.38 8.72 19.13
CA SER A 75 8.26 9.35 20.13
C SER A 75 8.16 8.63 21.48
N GLY A 76 9.29 8.48 22.19
CA GLY A 76 9.31 7.92 23.56
C GLY A 76 9.49 6.40 23.62
N ASN A 77 9.90 5.77 22.52
CA ASN A 77 10.23 4.36 22.50
C ASN A 77 11.42 4.05 23.44
N PRO A 78 11.34 2.99 24.27
CA PRO A 78 12.46 2.53 25.08
C PRO A 78 13.72 2.34 24.23
N THR A 79 14.88 2.74 24.76
CA THR A 79 16.17 2.56 24.09
C THR A 79 16.34 1.10 23.63
N GLY A 80 16.49 0.88 22.32
CA GLY A 80 16.64 -0.45 21.72
C GLY A 80 15.37 -1.10 21.16
N SER A 81 14.19 -0.47 21.30
CA SER A 81 12.93 -0.96 20.72
C SER A 81 12.71 -0.47 19.28
N SER A 82 12.17 -1.34 18.43
CA SER A 82 11.81 -1.05 17.03
C SER A 82 10.41 -0.44 16.96
N CYS A 83 10.20 0.54 16.08
CA CYS A 83 8.91 1.14 15.79
C CYS A 83 8.29 0.46 14.56
N ILE A 84 7.15 -0.24 14.72
CA ILE A 84 6.41 -0.83 13.60
C ILE A 84 5.14 -0.01 13.35
N ALA A 85 4.97 0.45 12.11
CA ALA A 85 3.77 1.12 11.66
C ALA A 85 3.14 0.40 10.47
N VAL A 86 1.81 0.33 10.44
CA VAL A 86 1.06 -0.34 9.38
C VAL A 86 0.12 0.66 8.72
N GLU A 87 0.24 0.83 7.41
CA GLU A 87 -0.66 1.65 6.60
C GLU A 87 -1.70 0.76 5.93
N ILE A 88 -2.99 1.05 6.16
CA ILE A 88 -4.11 0.35 5.52
C ILE A 88 -4.96 1.33 4.72
N LYS A 89 -5.05 1.12 3.40
CA LYS A 89 -6.04 1.80 2.55
C LYS A 89 -7.29 0.92 2.42
N ALA A 90 -8.22 1.11 3.36
CA ALA A 90 -9.40 0.28 3.58
C ALA A 90 -10.44 0.26 2.44
N LYS A 91 -10.46 1.26 1.56
CA LYS A 91 -11.47 1.41 0.50
C LYS A 91 -12.90 1.49 1.08
N CYS A 92 -13.93 1.24 0.26
CA CYS A 92 -15.33 1.36 0.64
C CYS A 92 -15.84 0.05 1.27
N GLY A 93 -16.27 0.12 2.53
CA GLY A 93 -16.76 -1.00 3.35
C GLY A 93 -18.26 -1.23 3.35
N PHE A 94 -19.01 -0.70 2.38
CA PHE A 94 -20.46 -0.89 2.29
C PHE A 94 -20.93 -1.13 0.85
N LEU A 95 -22.13 -1.71 0.72
CA LEU A 95 -22.85 -1.83 -0.54
C LEU A 95 -23.84 -0.68 -0.69
N PRO A 96 -23.92 -0.02 -1.86
CA PRO A 96 -24.89 1.03 -2.07
C PRO A 96 -26.32 0.47 -2.12
N SER A 97 -27.26 1.19 -1.51
CA SER A 97 -28.70 0.88 -1.52
C SER A 97 -29.54 1.87 -2.32
N SER A 98 -28.91 2.81 -3.00
CA SER A 98 -29.58 3.93 -3.68
C SER A 98 -30.60 3.47 -4.73
N GLU A 99 -31.77 4.13 -4.74
CA GLU A 99 -32.83 3.95 -5.74
C GLU A 99 -32.43 4.47 -7.13
N TYR A 100 -31.45 5.37 -7.20
CA TYR A 100 -30.94 5.94 -8.45
C TYR A 100 -30.00 5.00 -9.23
N ILE A 101 -29.74 3.79 -8.72
CA ILE A 101 -29.03 2.75 -9.46
C ILE A 101 -30.01 2.08 -10.43
N SER A 102 -29.77 2.25 -11.73
CA SER A 102 -30.57 1.64 -12.79
C SER A 102 -30.56 0.11 -12.73
N GLU A 103 -31.57 -0.51 -13.33
CA GLU A 103 -31.71 -1.98 -13.35
C GLU A 103 -30.52 -2.67 -14.04
N ASP A 104 -30.04 -2.10 -15.16
CA ASP A 104 -28.83 -2.56 -15.87
C ASP A 104 -27.58 -2.61 -14.98
N ASN A 105 -27.58 -1.83 -13.90
CA ASN A 105 -26.49 -1.66 -12.97
C ASN A 105 -26.82 -2.25 -11.58
N SER A 106 -27.86 -3.08 -11.48
CA SER A 106 -28.34 -3.68 -10.22
C SER A 106 -27.27 -4.49 -9.47
N ILE A 107 -26.29 -5.05 -10.19
CA ILE A 107 -25.13 -5.77 -9.62
C ILE A 107 -24.36 -4.94 -8.59
N LYS A 108 -24.38 -3.61 -8.72
CA LYS A 108 -23.76 -2.65 -7.78
C LYS A 108 -24.29 -2.77 -6.35
N LYS A 109 -25.54 -3.22 -6.19
CA LYS A 109 -26.19 -3.41 -4.88
C LYS A 109 -25.78 -4.72 -4.21
N GLN A 110 -25.21 -5.66 -4.97
CA GLN A 110 -24.86 -7.01 -4.50
C GLN A 110 -23.35 -7.23 -4.42
N VAL A 111 -22.60 -6.62 -5.34
CA VAL A 111 -21.15 -6.76 -5.42
C VAL A 111 -20.47 -5.46 -5.06
N MET A 112 -19.52 -5.56 -4.14
CA MET A 112 -18.77 -4.42 -3.67
C MET A 112 -17.92 -3.78 -4.76
N ARG A 113 -17.77 -2.46 -4.66
CA ARG A 113 -16.95 -1.67 -5.58
C ARG A 113 -15.55 -2.21 -5.76
N TYR A 114 -14.88 -2.53 -4.65
CA TYR A 114 -13.48 -2.96 -4.71
C TYR A 114 -13.31 -4.19 -5.60
N LYS A 115 -14.18 -5.20 -5.43
CA LYS A 115 -14.18 -6.44 -6.22
C LYS A 115 -14.44 -6.17 -7.70
N MET A 116 -15.46 -5.38 -8.04
CA MET A 116 -15.70 -4.96 -9.44
C MET A 116 -14.49 -4.23 -10.04
N HIS A 117 -13.83 -3.35 -9.27
CA HIS A 117 -12.63 -2.65 -9.73
C HIS A 117 -11.44 -3.58 -9.96
N GLN A 118 -11.27 -4.62 -9.12
CA GLN A 118 -10.19 -5.59 -9.29
C GLN A 118 -10.29 -6.29 -10.65
N HIS A 119 -11.50 -6.67 -11.09
CA HIS A 119 -11.69 -7.27 -12.41
C HIS A 119 -11.32 -6.31 -13.55
N LEU A 120 -11.71 -5.03 -13.45
CA LEU A 120 -11.33 -4.02 -14.45
C LEU A 120 -9.81 -3.81 -14.50
N LYS A 121 -9.16 -3.66 -13.34
CA LYS A 121 -7.70 -3.50 -13.24
C LYS A 121 -6.95 -4.69 -13.82
N PHE A 122 -7.44 -5.90 -13.54
CA PHE A 122 -6.86 -7.13 -14.07
C PHE A 122 -6.98 -7.19 -15.60
N HIS A 123 -8.17 -6.88 -16.13
CA HIS A 123 -8.41 -6.81 -17.57
C HIS A 123 -7.55 -5.73 -18.26
N GLN A 124 -7.26 -4.62 -17.59
CA GLN A 124 -6.41 -3.54 -18.10
C GLN A 124 -4.91 -3.81 -17.92
N GLY A 125 -4.52 -4.92 -17.30
CA GLY A 125 -3.12 -5.23 -17.01
C GLY A 125 -2.49 -4.37 -15.92
N GLU A 126 -3.27 -3.60 -15.14
CA GLU A 126 -2.76 -2.80 -14.01
C GLU A 126 -2.33 -3.69 -12.84
N ILE A 127 -2.87 -4.91 -12.75
CA ILE A 127 -2.55 -5.89 -11.71
C ILE A 127 -2.41 -7.28 -12.32
N SER A 128 -1.49 -8.08 -11.78
CA SER A 128 -1.24 -9.46 -12.24
C SER A 128 -2.23 -10.48 -11.70
N LYS A 129 -2.94 -10.15 -10.61
CA LYS A 129 -4.02 -10.96 -10.03
C LYS A 129 -4.98 -10.10 -9.23
N THR A 130 -6.24 -10.51 -9.18
CA THR A 130 -7.26 -9.89 -8.32
C THR A 130 -6.93 -10.13 -6.84
N SER A 131 -7.17 -9.11 -6.01
CA SER A 131 -6.96 -9.19 -4.57
C SER A 131 -8.00 -10.06 -3.88
N GLU A 132 -7.56 -10.81 -2.86
CA GLU A 132 -8.43 -11.58 -1.95
C GLU A 132 -9.08 -10.68 -0.89
N TYR A 133 -8.63 -9.43 -0.77
CA TYR A 133 -9.12 -8.49 0.23
C TYR A 133 -10.58 -8.09 0.00
N ASN A 134 -11.36 -8.19 1.08
CA ASN A 134 -12.74 -7.77 1.13
C ASN A 134 -12.91 -6.64 2.16
N PRO A 135 -13.08 -5.38 1.71
CA PRO A 135 -13.48 -4.28 2.58
C PRO A 135 -14.69 -4.55 3.50
N LEU A 136 -15.70 -5.32 3.08
CA LEU A 136 -16.85 -5.62 3.95
C LEU A 136 -16.43 -6.45 5.18
N ASP A 137 -15.36 -7.23 5.08
CA ASP A 137 -14.82 -8.02 6.17
C ASP A 137 -13.99 -7.16 7.14
N LEU A 138 -13.26 -6.15 6.63
CA LEU A 138 -12.51 -5.22 7.48
C LEU A 138 -13.43 -4.31 8.31
N PHE A 139 -14.56 -3.91 7.75
CA PHE A 139 -15.57 -3.08 8.42
C PHE A 139 -16.67 -3.92 9.10
N ALA A 140 -16.46 -5.24 9.23
CA ALA A 140 -17.40 -6.09 9.93
C ALA A 140 -17.26 -5.95 11.45
N GLU A 141 -18.36 -6.09 12.18
CA GLU A 141 -18.35 -6.24 13.65
C GLU A 141 -18.01 -7.69 14.07
N SER A 142 -17.16 -8.38 13.30
CA SER A 142 -16.69 -9.74 13.59
C SER A 142 -15.17 -9.77 13.55
N LYS A 143 -14.57 -10.22 14.65
CA LYS A 143 -13.12 -10.36 14.79
C LYS A 143 -12.56 -11.32 13.76
N GLU A 144 -13.28 -12.39 13.45
CA GLU A 144 -12.93 -13.43 12.50
C GLU A 144 -12.86 -12.84 11.08
N ARG A 145 -13.87 -12.05 10.69
CA ARG A 145 -13.90 -11.37 9.38
C ARG A 145 -12.80 -10.32 9.28
N ILE A 146 -12.59 -9.52 10.32
CA ILE A 146 -11.47 -8.56 10.37
C ILE A 146 -10.13 -9.30 10.22
N ARG A 147 -9.93 -10.43 10.91
CA ARG A 147 -8.73 -11.28 10.77
C ARG A 147 -8.56 -11.78 9.35
N MET A 148 -9.61 -12.27 8.70
CA MET A 148 -9.57 -12.69 7.29
C MET A 148 -9.15 -11.53 6.36
N ALA A 149 -9.71 -10.34 6.57
CA ALA A 149 -9.35 -9.16 5.82
C ALA A 149 -7.86 -8.80 5.99
N ILE A 150 -7.35 -8.86 7.22
CA ILE A 150 -5.94 -8.60 7.49
C ILE A 150 -5.04 -9.67 6.84
N LYS A 151 -5.38 -10.96 6.96
CA LYS A 151 -4.64 -12.07 6.31
C LYS A 151 -4.52 -11.85 4.80
N SER A 152 -5.61 -11.45 4.15
CA SER A 152 -5.64 -11.24 2.69
C SER A 152 -4.65 -10.19 2.18
N PHE A 153 -4.27 -9.22 3.04
CA PHE A 153 -3.27 -8.21 2.69
C PHE A 153 -1.88 -8.82 2.52
N PHE A 154 -1.52 -9.87 3.27
CA PHE A 154 -0.23 -10.52 3.13
C PHE A 154 -0.14 -11.31 1.80
N SER A 155 -1.27 -11.88 1.34
CA SER A 155 -1.36 -12.55 0.02
C SER A 155 -1.34 -11.58 -1.15
N THR A 156 -2.04 -10.44 -1.01
CA THR A 156 -2.32 -9.47 -2.08
C THR A 156 -2.28 -8.02 -1.59
N PRO A 157 -1.12 -7.49 -1.18
CA PRO A 157 -1.04 -6.17 -0.54
C PRO A 157 -1.42 -5.02 -1.48
N GLN A 158 -1.07 -5.14 -2.77
CA GLN A 158 -1.29 -4.12 -3.80
C GLN A 158 -0.96 -2.70 -3.29
N ASN A 159 -1.87 -1.73 -3.41
CA ASN A 159 -1.73 -0.39 -2.81
C ASN A 159 -2.61 -0.22 -1.57
N ASN A 160 -2.98 -1.35 -0.94
CA ASN A 160 -3.89 -1.41 0.18
C ASN A 160 -3.18 -1.57 1.52
N PHE A 161 -1.95 -2.10 1.51
CA PHE A 161 -1.25 -2.48 2.74
C PHE A 161 0.25 -2.23 2.64
N ARG A 162 0.80 -1.56 3.65
CA ARG A 162 2.25 -1.35 3.82
C ARG A 162 2.64 -1.51 5.28
N ILE A 163 3.87 -1.96 5.51
CA ILE A 163 4.47 -2.03 6.85
C ILE A 163 5.79 -1.28 6.81
N PHE A 164 5.99 -0.41 7.80
CA PHE A 164 7.19 0.37 8.01
C PHE A 164 7.85 -0.05 9.31
N VAL A 165 9.19 -0.12 9.30
CA VAL A 165 9.98 -0.30 10.52
C VAL A 165 10.97 0.85 10.65
N ASN A 166 10.88 1.58 11.76
CA ASN A 166 11.67 2.78 12.04
C ASN A 166 11.62 3.79 10.86
N GLY A 167 10.44 3.93 10.24
CA GLY A 167 10.19 4.79 9.09
C GLY A 167 10.61 4.26 7.72
N SER A 168 11.33 3.14 7.66
CA SER A 168 11.70 2.47 6.42
C SER A 168 10.61 1.50 5.98
N LEU A 169 10.23 1.50 4.70
CA LEU A 169 9.27 0.54 4.16
C LEU A 169 9.86 -0.87 4.18
N ALA A 170 9.20 -1.80 4.88
CA ALA A 170 9.62 -3.20 5.04
C ALA A 170 8.72 -4.18 4.27
N PHE A 171 7.43 -3.87 4.08
CA PHE A 171 6.51 -4.71 3.32
C PHE A 171 5.50 -3.89 2.52
N GLY A 172 5.14 -4.39 1.35
CA GLY A 172 4.25 -3.72 0.39
C GLY A 172 5.04 -3.19 -0.81
N CYS A 173 4.47 -2.23 -1.52
CA CYS A 173 5.15 -1.60 -2.65
C CYS A 173 4.87 -0.09 -2.67
N MET A 174 5.87 0.70 -3.07
CA MET A 174 5.72 2.13 -3.36
C MET A 174 4.90 2.43 -4.63
N GLY A 175 4.30 1.40 -5.24
CA GLY A 175 3.49 1.53 -6.43
C GLY A 175 4.26 1.35 -7.73
N GLY A 176 5.50 0.85 -7.70
CA GLY A 176 6.19 0.31 -8.87
C GLY A 176 7.72 0.30 -8.73
N GLY A 177 8.33 -0.88 -8.79
CA GLY A 177 9.78 -1.10 -8.96
C GLY A 177 10.63 -0.99 -7.69
N ALA A 178 11.36 -2.07 -7.41
CA ALA A 178 12.40 -2.33 -6.38
C ALA A 178 12.67 -1.26 -5.30
N ASP A 179 12.34 -1.63 -4.06
CA ASP A 179 12.74 -0.90 -2.86
C ASP A 179 14.04 -1.52 -2.29
N ASN A 180 15.10 -0.73 -2.12
CA ASN A 180 16.32 -1.15 -1.43
C ASN A 180 16.09 -1.04 0.09
N VAL A 181 15.80 -2.16 0.74
CA VAL A 181 15.82 -2.27 2.20
C VAL A 181 17.29 -2.41 2.64
N HIS A 182 17.68 -1.71 3.70
CA HIS A 182 19.02 -1.85 4.28
C HIS A 182 19.15 -3.26 4.93
N PRO A 183 20.09 -4.13 4.51
CA PRO A 183 20.11 -5.55 4.89
C PRO A 183 20.17 -5.83 6.40
N ALA A 184 20.85 -4.97 7.15
CA ALA A 184 21.04 -5.15 8.60
C ALA A 184 19.76 -4.89 9.43
N ASP A 185 18.80 -4.14 8.89
CA ASP A 185 17.52 -3.88 9.57
C ASP A 185 16.53 -5.04 9.34
N THR A 186 16.67 -5.75 8.22
CA THR A 186 15.72 -6.78 7.74
C THR A 186 15.49 -7.92 8.74
N GLN A 187 16.54 -8.46 9.38
CA GLN A 187 16.40 -9.66 10.23
C GLN A 187 15.60 -9.42 11.51
N LYS A 188 15.94 -8.36 12.28
CA LYS A 188 15.17 -7.98 13.48
C LYS A 188 13.76 -7.51 13.10
N CYS A 189 13.61 -6.84 11.96
CA CYS A 189 12.32 -6.46 11.41
C CYS A 189 11.43 -7.68 11.11
N ILE A 190 11.98 -8.73 10.51
CA ILE A 190 11.27 -9.98 10.23
C ILE A 190 10.84 -10.67 11.54
N GLU A 191 11.71 -10.71 12.55
CA GLU A 191 11.38 -11.30 13.85
C GLU A 191 10.27 -10.54 14.58
N ASP A 192 10.35 -9.21 14.63
CA ASP A 192 9.33 -8.39 15.28
C ASP A 192 8.01 -8.38 14.47
N LEU A 193 8.10 -8.46 13.14
CA LEU A 193 6.94 -8.63 12.27
C LEU A 193 6.29 -10.02 12.45
N ASN A 194 7.06 -11.08 12.63
CA ASN A 194 6.54 -12.42 12.91
C ASN A 194 5.81 -12.44 14.26
N LYS A 195 6.37 -11.83 15.31
CA LYS A 195 5.68 -11.67 16.60
C LYS A 195 4.39 -10.87 16.45
N PHE A 196 4.39 -9.80 15.66
CA PHE A 196 3.19 -9.01 15.36
C PHE A 196 2.13 -9.83 14.62
N ILE A 197 2.55 -10.62 13.63
CA ILE A 197 1.66 -11.51 12.88
C ILE A 197 1.06 -12.57 13.81
N ASP A 198 1.85 -13.19 14.69
CA ASP A 198 1.39 -14.20 15.66
C ASP A 198 0.43 -13.62 16.73
N VAL A 199 0.45 -12.30 16.96
CA VAL A 199 -0.49 -11.60 17.85
C VAL A 199 -1.80 -11.25 17.13
N ILE A 200 -1.72 -10.79 15.88
CA ILE A 200 -2.90 -10.39 15.10
C ILE A 200 -3.64 -11.58 14.50
N VAL A 201 -2.92 -12.64 14.20
CA VAL A 201 -3.41 -13.87 13.64
C VAL A 201 -2.99 -14.95 14.62
N SER A 202 -3.93 -15.71 15.19
CA SER A 202 -3.55 -16.74 16.17
C SER A 202 -2.54 -17.67 15.48
N ALA A 203 -1.53 -18.13 16.21
CA ALA A 203 -0.47 -18.98 15.65
C ALA A 203 -1.01 -20.20 14.88
N ASP A 204 -2.23 -20.66 15.22
CA ASP A 204 -2.96 -21.80 14.65
C ASP A 204 -3.62 -21.53 13.29
N ASP A 205 -3.54 -20.30 12.78
CA ASP A 205 -4.50 -19.76 11.80
C ASP A 205 -3.84 -19.33 10.47
N ILE A 206 -2.51 -19.41 10.39
CA ILE A 206 -1.71 -19.26 9.17
C ILE A 206 -1.02 -20.60 8.92
N GLN A 207 -1.39 -21.28 7.83
CA GLN A 207 -0.72 -22.51 7.42
C GLN A 207 0.78 -22.23 7.18
N ASP A 208 1.64 -23.19 7.52
CA ASP A 208 3.10 -23.03 7.47
C ASP A 208 3.62 -22.61 6.09
N ASP A 209 2.88 -22.92 5.01
CA ASP A 209 3.20 -22.50 3.65
C ASP A 209 3.01 -20.99 3.43
N GLN A 210 2.05 -20.37 4.12
CA GLN A 210 1.81 -18.93 4.08
C GLN A 210 2.83 -18.19 4.95
N LYS A 211 3.17 -18.72 6.13
CA LYS A 211 4.30 -18.20 6.93
C LYS A 211 5.60 -18.30 6.12
N ALA A 212 5.86 -19.44 5.47
CA ALA A 212 7.00 -19.62 4.61
C ALA A 212 6.99 -18.70 3.38
N ARG A 213 5.83 -18.37 2.79
CA ARG A 213 5.71 -17.40 1.69
C ARG A 213 5.95 -15.96 2.13
N ILE A 214 5.49 -15.59 3.33
CA ILE A 214 5.76 -14.28 3.93
C ILE A 214 7.25 -14.16 4.23
N CYS A 215 7.83 -15.13 4.93
CA CYS A 215 9.27 -15.19 5.20
C CYS A 215 10.10 -15.26 3.90
N LYS A 216 9.66 -16.02 2.89
CA LYS A 216 10.36 -16.12 1.59
C LYS A 216 10.25 -14.84 0.77
N LYS A 217 9.14 -14.11 0.78
CA LYS A 217 9.04 -12.79 0.13
C LYS A 217 9.85 -11.73 0.86
N LEU A 218 9.98 -11.85 2.18
CA LEU A 218 10.83 -11.01 3.01
C LEU A 218 12.32 -11.39 2.91
N GLY A 219 12.65 -12.63 2.52
CA GLY A 219 14.02 -13.12 2.32
C GLY A 219 14.48 -13.21 0.85
N GLU A 220 13.59 -13.10 -0.14
CA GLU A 220 13.96 -12.95 -1.56
C GLU A 220 14.56 -11.57 -1.84
N THR A 221 14.28 -10.58 -0.99
CA THR A 221 15.00 -9.29 -0.95
C THR A 221 16.47 -9.44 -0.52
N ASP A 222 16.84 -10.49 0.22
CA ASP A 222 18.23 -10.74 0.61
C ASP A 222 19.06 -11.21 -0.59
N LYS A 223 18.50 -12.06 -1.47
CA LYS A 223 19.22 -12.55 -2.66
C LYS A 223 19.43 -11.47 -3.73
N ILE A 224 18.55 -10.46 -3.78
CA ILE A 224 18.72 -9.31 -4.68
C ILE A 224 19.79 -8.37 -4.11
N ALA A 225 19.88 -8.21 -2.79
CA ALA A 225 20.95 -7.44 -2.14
C ALA A 225 22.33 -8.09 -2.35
N ASP A 226 22.45 -9.40 -2.17
CA ASP A 226 23.70 -10.16 -2.37
C ASP A 226 24.17 -10.16 -3.84
N ALA A 227 23.23 -10.14 -4.80
CA ALA A 227 23.56 -10.07 -6.22
C ALA A 227 24.07 -8.68 -6.64
N ILE A 228 23.51 -7.61 -6.06
CA ILE A 228 23.94 -6.22 -6.32
C ILE A 228 25.29 -5.91 -5.66
N GLU A 229 25.58 -6.53 -4.50
CA GLU A 229 26.86 -6.36 -3.81
C GLU A 229 28.01 -7.07 -4.56
N ASN A 230 27.74 -8.27 -5.11
CA ASN A 230 28.70 -8.99 -5.97
C ASN A 230 28.99 -8.25 -7.29
N GLU A 231 28.01 -7.60 -7.94
CA GLU A 231 28.28 -6.81 -9.16
C GLU A 231 29.13 -5.55 -8.88
N LYS A 232 29.01 -4.95 -7.69
CA LYS A 232 29.81 -3.80 -7.27
C LYS A 232 31.26 -4.15 -6.89
N GLU A 233 31.50 -5.35 -6.36
CA GLU A 233 32.86 -5.84 -6.13
C GLU A 233 33.56 -6.18 -7.45
N VAL A 234 32.86 -6.79 -8.41
CA VAL A 234 33.43 -7.10 -9.74
C VAL A 234 33.76 -5.83 -10.54
N SER A 235 32.97 -4.76 -10.40
CA SER A 235 33.25 -3.47 -11.08
C SER A 235 34.34 -2.61 -10.40
N LYS A 236 34.80 -2.98 -9.20
CA LYS A 236 35.97 -2.36 -8.55
C LYS A 236 37.29 -3.09 -8.84
N ALA A 237 37.20 -4.26 -9.49
CA ALA A 237 38.35 -5.09 -9.83
C ALA A 237 38.86 -4.89 -11.28
N PHE A 238 38.30 -3.91 -12.03
CA PHE A 238 38.75 -3.50 -13.36
C PHE A 238 38.97 -1.99 -13.44
#